data_AF-A0AAX0PF49-F1
#
_entry.id   AF-A0AAX0PF49-F1
#
_cell.length_a   1.000
_cell.length_b   1.000
_cell.length_c   1.000
_cell.angle_alpha   90.00
_cell.angle_beta   90.00
_cell.angle_gamma   90.00
#
_symmetry.space_group_name_H-M   'P 1'
#
loop_
_entity.id
_entity.type
_entity.pdbx_description
1 polymer ?
#
loop_
_entity_poly.entity_id
_entity_poly.type
_entity_poly.pdbx_seq_one_letter_code
_entity_poly.pdbx_strand_id
1 'polypeptide(L)'
;VANLMTAGSLLSFLQISNNLSEIKDAGEDAINEARYNLGISDSSGFVGRSLGAPKAFYANGTYTRSPLARYAKVTLTGAGGGGGGCQASNNTETFSGAGGGAGATIIVWVDLSAASSYAITVGKGGKGGVGAVSGADGGATSFASLFSAPGGKGGVKSGVSNTAGGAGGTAATGDIRINGGTGSDGQTGSSLLTGNGGASYFGGGGRAGSQAGIAGAAPGSGGGGAYDLGFTGTAFTGGDGATGMAIVEEFA
;
A
#
# COMPACT_ATOMS: atom_id res chain seq x y z
N VAL A 1 29.75 28.46 57.68
CA VAL A 1 29.45 27.92 56.33
C VAL A 1 30.72 27.25 55.85
N ALA A 2 30.78 25.91 55.88
CA ALA A 2 31.97 25.18 55.44
C ALA A 2 32.15 25.36 53.93
N ASN A 3 33.31 25.89 53.54
CA ASN A 3 33.69 26.06 52.15
C ASN A 3 33.78 24.68 51.47
N LEU A 4 32.98 24.47 50.43
CA LEU A 4 32.97 23.28 49.57
C LEU A 4 34.19 23.26 48.60
N MET A 5 35.34 23.79 49.00
CA MET A 5 36.46 24.06 48.08
C MET A 5 37.73 23.25 48.35
N THR A 6 37.67 22.11 49.06
CA THR A 6 38.92 21.44 49.50
C THR A 6 38.98 19.92 49.33
N ALA A 7 38.23 19.31 48.42
CA ALA A 7 38.46 17.89 48.11
C ALA A 7 38.14 17.53 46.66
N GLY A 8 39.19 17.36 45.85
CA GLY A 8 39.14 16.73 44.53
C GLY A 8 38.39 17.54 43.48
N SER A 9 38.66 17.26 42.20
CA SER A 9 37.89 17.75 41.06
C SER A 9 36.41 17.85 41.42
N LEU A 10 35.85 19.07 41.49
CA LEU A 10 34.41 19.25 41.58
C LEU A 10 33.83 18.42 40.43
N LEU A 11 33.12 17.32 40.75
CA LEU A 11 32.33 16.63 39.74
C LEU A 11 31.41 17.69 39.14
N SER A 12 31.54 17.93 37.83
CA SER A 12 30.73 18.93 37.14
C SER A 12 29.27 18.61 37.40
N PHE A 13 28.57 19.48 38.13
CA PHE A 13 27.15 19.33 38.37
C PHE A 13 26.35 19.81 37.16
N LEU A 14 25.24 19.13 36.89
CA LEU A 14 24.24 19.59 35.93
C LEU A 14 23.55 20.83 36.48
N GLN A 15 23.50 21.92 35.71
CA GLN A 15 22.85 23.15 36.14
C GLN A 15 21.54 23.37 35.37
N ILE A 16 20.42 23.40 36.09
CA ILE A 16 19.11 23.73 35.48
C ILE A 16 19.09 25.14 34.89
N SER A 17 19.90 26.06 35.43
CA SER A 17 20.05 27.43 34.91
C SER A 17 20.63 27.47 33.49
N ASN A 18 21.39 26.44 33.11
CA ASN A 18 21.96 26.28 31.77
C ASN A 18 21.14 25.33 30.90
N ASN A 19 19.95 24.93 31.35
CA ASN A 19 19.13 23.90 30.71
C ASN A 19 19.91 22.60 30.44
N LEU A 20 20.79 22.21 31.38
CA LEU A 20 21.59 20.97 31.30
C LEU A 20 22.54 20.94 30.08
N SER A 21 22.97 22.09 29.57
CA SER A 21 23.86 22.16 28.40
C SER A 21 25.21 21.47 28.62
N GLU A 22 25.60 21.21 29.88
CA GLU A 22 26.83 20.51 30.23
C GLU A 22 26.89 19.10 29.61
N ILE A 23 25.75 18.43 29.42
CA ILE A 23 25.67 17.12 28.75
C ILE A 23 26.09 17.26 27.28
N LYS A 24 25.64 18.32 26.62
CA LYS A 24 25.98 18.60 25.22
C LYS A 24 27.47 18.94 25.09
N ASP A 25 27.99 19.75 26.00
CA ASP A 25 29.38 20.20 25.99
C ASP A 25 30.35 19.05 26.30
N ALA A 26 29.92 18.04 27.06
CA ALA A 26 30.68 16.82 27.34
C ALA A 26 30.81 15.88 26.12
N GLY A 27 30.07 16.12 25.04
CA GLY A 27 30.20 15.40 23.77
C GLY A 27 29.16 14.29 23.54
N GLU A 28 29.27 13.61 22.40
CA GLU A 28 28.25 12.69 21.88
C GLU A 28 28.03 11.45 22.77
N ASP A 29 29.09 10.92 23.39
CA ASP A 29 28.99 9.79 24.32
C ASP A 29 28.16 10.14 25.57
N ALA A 30 28.37 11.32 26.15
CA ALA A 30 27.61 11.79 27.30
C ALA A 30 26.14 12.03 26.94
N ILE A 31 25.86 12.53 25.73
CA ILE A 31 24.49 12.68 25.21
C ILE A 31 23.81 11.32 25.09
N ASN A 32 24.48 10.32 24.53
CA ASN A 32 23.91 8.99 24.32
C ASN A 32 23.65 8.28 25.66
N GLU A 33 24.59 8.32 26.60
CA GLU A 33 24.42 7.79 27.94
C GLU A 33 23.31 8.50 28.72
N ALA A 34 23.22 9.83 28.63
CA ALA A 34 22.14 10.57 29.27
C ALA A 34 20.76 10.16 28.73
N ARG A 35 20.63 10.00 27.39
CA ARG A 35 19.39 9.49 26.79
C ARG A 35 19.06 8.08 27.25
N TYR A 36 20.06 7.20 27.34
CA TYR A 36 19.88 5.83 27.79
C TYR A 36 19.42 5.77 29.25
N ASN A 37 20.09 6.53 30.13
CA ASN A 37 19.73 6.63 31.55
C ASN A 37 18.33 7.21 31.77
N LEU A 38 17.87 8.11 30.89
CA LEU A 38 16.52 8.65 30.91
C LEU A 38 15.48 7.72 30.26
N GLY A 39 15.90 6.56 29.73
CA GLY A 39 15.01 5.62 29.03
C GLY A 39 14.47 6.17 27.70
N ILE A 40 15.14 7.18 27.14
CA ILE A 40 14.78 7.83 25.87
C ILE A 40 15.79 7.50 24.74
N SER A 41 16.60 6.47 24.92
CA SER A 41 17.31 5.76 23.84
C SER A 41 17.50 4.30 24.23
N ASP A 42 17.61 3.40 23.26
CA ASP A 42 18.11 2.05 23.48
C ASP A 42 19.65 2.00 23.37
N SER A 43 20.23 0.80 23.41
CA SER A 43 21.68 0.57 23.27
C SER A 43 22.24 0.97 21.90
N SER A 44 21.40 1.32 20.92
CA SER A 44 21.80 1.85 19.61
C SER A 44 21.78 3.37 19.55
N GLY A 45 21.36 4.07 20.61
CA GLY A 45 21.34 5.53 20.71
C GLY A 45 20.05 6.20 20.19
N PHE A 46 19.02 5.39 19.87
CA PHE A 46 17.79 5.85 19.24
C PHE A 46 16.53 5.44 20.03
N VAL A 47 15.50 6.28 19.98
CA VAL A 47 14.13 5.93 20.37
C VAL A 47 13.30 6.20 19.15
N GLY A 48 12.62 5.18 18.60
CA GLY A 48 11.82 5.20 17.36
C GLY A 48 10.79 6.32 17.25
N ARG A 49 11.27 7.56 17.27
CA ARG A 49 10.52 8.81 17.33
C ARG A 49 10.19 9.13 15.90
N SER A 50 8.90 9.32 15.64
CA SER A 50 8.45 9.76 14.32
C SER A 50 9.14 11.08 13.95
N LEU A 51 9.75 11.11 12.77
CA LEU A 51 10.49 12.27 12.28
C LEU A 51 9.63 13.28 11.52
N GLY A 52 8.35 13.00 11.34
CA GLY A 52 7.41 13.92 10.70
C GLY A 52 6.26 13.21 10.00
N ALA A 53 5.62 13.93 9.10
CA ALA A 53 4.51 13.40 8.31
C ALA A 53 4.98 12.26 7.38
N PRO A 54 4.11 11.27 7.11
CA PRO A 54 4.43 10.20 6.17
C PRO A 54 4.68 10.73 4.75
N LYS A 55 5.63 10.13 4.04
CA LYS A 55 5.88 10.39 2.62
C LYS A 55 5.06 9.39 1.79
N ALA A 56 4.03 9.87 1.10
CA ALA A 56 3.15 9.06 0.26
C ALA A 56 3.51 9.16 -1.23
N PHE A 57 3.49 8.02 -1.92
CA PHE A 57 3.78 7.90 -3.35
C PHE A 57 2.59 7.29 -4.08
N TYR A 58 1.99 8.08 -4.97
CA TYR A 58 0.89 7.68 -5.87
C TYR A 58 1.38 7.38 -7.30
N ALA A 59 2.67 7.56 -7.55
CA ALA A 59 3.36 7.28 -8.80
C ALA A 59 4.81 6.87 -8.50
N ASN A 60 5.49 6.33 -9.51
CA ASN A 60 6.91 5.99 -9.41
C ASN A 60 7.72 7.20 -8.97
N GLY A 61 8.72 6.97 -8.14
CA GLY A 61 9.59 8.02 -7.66
C GLY A 61 10.77 7.48 -6.87
N THR A 62 11.50 8.39 -6.26
CA THR A 62 12.61 8.06 -5.38
C THR A 62 12.28 8.54 -3.99
N TYR A 63 12.38 7.64 -3.01
CA TYR A 63 12.36 7.99 -1.61
C TYR A 63 13.78 8.35 -1.16
N THR A 64 13.93 9.53 -0.58
CA THR A 64 15.18 9.98 0.06
C THR A 64 14.95 10.11 1.56
N ARG A 65 15.80 9.45 2.36
CA ARG A 65 15.66 9.47 3.81
C ARG A 65 15.97 10.84 4.38
N SER A 66 15.18 11.28 5.36
CA SER A 66 15.47 12.53 6.07
C SER A 66 16.77 12.39 6.89
N PRO A 67 17.47 13.50 7.18
CA PRO A 67 18.54 13.48 8.17
C PRO A 67 18.04 12.87 9.48
N LEU A 68 18.87 12.05 10.12
CA LEU A 68 18.57 11.30 11.35
C LEU A 68 17.58 10.12 11.22
N ALA A 69 16.98 9.87 10.05
CA ALA A 69 16.16 8.67 9.85
C ALA A 69 17.02 7.40 9.88
N ARG A 70 16.70 6.48 10.79
CA ARG A 70 17.34 5.17 10.91
C ARG A 70 16.41 4.04 10.51
N TYR A 71 15.13 4.12 10.90
CA TYR A 71 14.13 3.12 10.56
C TYR A 71 12.98 3.74 9.78
N ALA A 72 12.30 2.92 8.98
CA ALA A 72 11.03 3.28 8.39
C ALA A 72 10.00 2.16 8.50
N LYS A 73 8.75 2.54 8.78
CA LYS A 73 7.60 1.69 8.49
C LYS A 73 7.14 2.00 7.07
N VAL A 74 7.20 1.01 6.20
CA VAL A 74 6.80 1.13 4.80
C VAL A 74 5.52 0.33 4.61
N THR A 75 4.45 1.00 4.18
CA THR A 75 3.20 0.37 3.75
C THR A 75 3.14 0.37 2.23
N LEU A 76 3.10 -0.80 1.61
CA LEU A 76 3.00 -0.96 0.16
C LEU A 76 1.67 -1.63 -0.18
N THR A 77 0.94 -1.07 -1.13
CA THR A 77 -0.28 -1.69 -1.67
C THR A 77 -0.17 -1.82 -3.19
N GLY A 78 -0.28 -3.05 -3.69
CA GLY A 78 -0.32 -3.34 -5.11
C GLY A 78 -1.55 -2.74 -5.79
N ALA A 79 -1.54 -2.63 -7.11
CA ALA A 79 -2.68 -2.11 -7.84
C ALA A 79 -3.83 -3.13 -7.95
N GLY A 80 -5.05 -2.65 -8.15
CA GLY A 80 -6.19 -3.53 -8.42
C GLY A 80 -6.24 -3.99 -9.88
N GLY A 81 -6.84 -5.15 -10.12
CA GLY A 81 -7.18 -5.62 -11.46
C GLY A 81 -8.43 -4.92 -12.02
N GLY A 82 -8.54 -4.88 -13.34
CA GLY A 82 -9.71 -4.35 -14.04
C GLY A 82 -10.89 -5.32 -14.01
N GLY A 83 -12.11 -4.80 -14.07
CA GLY A 83 -13.31 -5.59 -14.26
C GLY A 83 -13.43 -6.12 -15.70
N GLY A 84 -14.13 -7.23 -15.88
CA GLY A 84 -14.48 -7.76 -17.19
C GLY A 84 -15.51 -6.90 -17.91
N GLY A 85 -15.43 -6.86 -19.23
CA GLY A 85 -16.47 -6.25 -20.05
C GLY A 85 -17.63 -7.22 -20.32
N CYS A 86 -18.61 -6.76 -21.08
CA CYS A 86 -19.69 -7.61 -21.58
C CYS A 86 -20.02 -7.27 -23.03
N GLN A 87 -20.50 -8.27 -23.76
CA GLN A 87 -21.07 -8.13 -25.09
C GLN A 87 -21.97 -9.33 -25.33
N ALA A 88 -23.27 -9.09 -25.48
CA ALA A 88 -24.26 -10.14 -25.65
C ALA A 88 -25.45 -9.66 -26.47
N SER A 89 -25.99 -10.54 -27.30
CA SER A 89 -27.23 -10.40 -28.07
C SER A 89 -28.34 -11.32 -27.54
N ASN A 90 -28.02 -12.16 -26.54
CA ASN A 90 -28.96 -12.99 -25.78
C ASN A 90 -28.36 -13.42 -24.43
N ASN A 91 -29.14 -14.10 -23.58
CA ASN A 91 -28.73 -14.52 -22.24
C ASN A 91 -27.82 -15.76 -22.16
N THR A 92 -27.38 -16.29 -23.31
CA THR A 92 -26.40 -17.39 -23.38
C THR A 92 -24.99 -16.90 -23.71
N GLU A 93 -24.83 -15.59 -23.95
CA GLU A 93 -23.55 -14.91 -24.18
C GLU A 93 -23.06 -14.19 -22.92
N THR A 94 -21.91 -13.51 -23.00
CA THR A 94 -21.30 -12.79 -21.87
C THR A 94 -22.01 -11.45 -21.67
N PHE A 95 -23.18 -11.49 -21.04
CA PHE A 95 -23.97 -10.29 -20.75
C PHE A 95 -23.55 -9.59 -19.45
N SER A 96 -22.68 -10.21 -18.64
CA SER A 96 -22.05 -9.55 -17.51
C SER A 96 -20.60 -9.99 -17.27
N GLY A 97 -19.72 -9.00 -17.14
CA GLY A 97 -18.34 -9.18 -16.71
C GLY A 97 -18.21 -9.24 -15.18
N ALA A 98 -17.19 -9.94 -14.71
CA ALA A 98 -16.85 -10.04 -13.30
C ALA A 98 -16.04 -8.82 -12.81
N GLY A 99 -15.94 -8.63 -11.49
CA GLY A 99 -15.08 -7.60 -10.91
C GLY A 99 -13.62 -8.03 -10.86
N GLY A 100 -12.69 -7.07 -10.91
CA GLY A 100 -11.27 -7.31 -10.67
C GLY A 100 -10.95 -7.43 -9.18
N GLY A 101 -9.90 -8.17 -8.83
CA GLY A 101 -9.40 -8.29 -7.46
C GLY A 101 -8.56 -7.09 -7.05
N ALA A 102 -8.50 -6.80 -5.75
CA ALA A 102 -7.64 -5.77 -5.20
C ALA A 102 -6.18 -6.23 -5.09
N GLY A 103 -5.24 -5.28 -5.08
CA GLY A 103 -3.84 -5.56 -4.73
C GLY A 103 -3.66 -5.92 -3.26
N ALA A 104 -2.59 -6.67 -2.98
CA ALA A 104 -2.19 -6.99 -1.61
C ALA A 104 -1.62 -5.76 -0.92
N THR A 105 -1.65 -5.75 0.42
CA THR A 105 -0.94 -4.78 1.25
C THR A 105 0.09 -5.50 2.12
N ILE A 106 1.32 -4.99 2.12
CA ILE A 106 2.36 -5.41 3.06
C ILE A 106 2.83 -4.22 3.87
N ILE A 107 3.11 -4.45 5.15
CA ILE A 107 3.71 -3.45 6.04
C ILE A 107 5.02 -4.04 6.56
N VAL A 108 6.10 -3.27 6.43
CA VAL A 108 7.45 -3.72 6.77
C VAL A 108 8.19 -2.65 7.55
N TRP A 109 9.04 -3.08 8.48
CA TRP A 109 10.01 -2.22 9.15
C TRP A 109 11.38 -2.40 8.49
N VAL A 110 11.97 -1.28 8.05
CA VAL A 110 13.20 -1.27 7.26
C VAL A 110 14.26 -0.46 8.00
N ASP A 111 15.43 -1.05 8.18
CA ASP A 111 16.64 -0.30 8.56
C ASP A 111 17.15 0.43 7.31
N LEU A 112 17.23 1.76 7.40
CA LEU A 112 17.61 2.65 6.30
C LEU A 112 19.12 2.89 6.22
N SER A 113 19.93 2.26 7.07
CA SER A 113 21.37 2.51 7.12
C SER A 113 22.13 2.05 5.89
N ALA A 114 21.59 1.11 5.13
CA ALA A 114 22.21 0.58 3.93
C ALA A 114 22.31 1.60 2.79
N ALA A 115 21.37 2.56 2.70
CA ALA A 115 21.34 3.59 1.65
C ALA A 115 20.57 4.84 2.07
N SER A 116 20.92 5.99 1.50
CA SER A 116 20.19 7.25 1.70
C SER A 116 18.98 7.43 0.79
N SER A 117 18.86 6.62 -0.27
CA SER A 117 17.74 6.68 -1.20
C SER A 117 17.34 5.30 -1.72
N TYR A 118 16.05 5.14 -2.01
CA TYR A 118 15.45 3.90 -2.48
C TYR A 118 14.43 4.22 -3.58
N ALA A 119 14.41 3.40 -4.63
CA ALA A 119 13.40 3.53 -5.69
C ALA A 119 12.03 3.08 -5.16
N ILE A 120 10.97 3.80 -5.54
CA ILE A 120 9.58 3.39 -5.31
C ILE A 120 8.94 3.13 -6.67
N THR A 121 8.48 1.90 -6.86
CA THR A 121 7.65 1.55 -8.03
C THR A 121 6.21 1.45 -7.56
N VAL A 122 5.31 2.21 -8.17
CA VAL A 122 3.87 2.15 -7.90
C VAL A 122 3.20 1.39 -9.03
N GLY A 123 2.55 0.28 -8.69
CA GLY A 123 1.83 -0.54 -9.66
C GLY A 123 0.68 0.23 -10.29
N LYS A 124 0.54 0.13 -11.62
CA LYS A 124 -0.62 0.66 -12.34
C LYS A 124 -1.82 -0.26 -12.22
N GLY A 125 -3.01 0.33 -12.10
CA GLY A 125 -4.27 -0.42 -12.12
C GLY A 125 -4.47 -1.15 -13.44
N GLY A 126 -5.03 -2.36 -13.36
CA GLY A 126 -5.38 -3.15 -14.53
C GLY A 126 -6.51 -2.52 -15.32
N LYS A 127 -6.41 -2.54 -16.65
CA LYS A 127 -7.45 -2.01 -17.54
C LYS A 127 -8.70 -2.89 -17.54
N GLY A 128 -9.87 -2.26 -17.61
CA GLY A 128 -11.13 -2.97 -17.82
C GLY A 128 -11.18 -3.67 -19.17
N GLY A 129 -11.83 -4.84 -19.22
CA GLY A 129 -12.05 -5.56 -20.46
C GLY A 129 -13.06 -4.85 -21.36
N VAL A 130 -12.82 -4.79 -22.68
CA VAL A 130 -13.75 -4.18 -23.66
C VAL A 130 -14.51 -5.27 -24.40
N GLY A 131 -15.83 -5.31 -24.23
CA GLY A 131 -16.67 -6.39 -24.77
C GLY A 131 -16.55 -7.68 -23.95
N ALA A 132 -16.88 -8.83 -24.54
CA ALA A 132 -16.85 -10.13 -23.86
C ALA A 132 -15.42 -10.66 -23.62
N VAL A 133 -14.64 -9.95 -22.79
CA VAL A 133 -13.25 -10.23 -22.45
C VAL A 133 -12.94 -9.95 -20.97
N SER A 134 -11.93 -10.63 -20.44
CA SER A 134 -11.40 -10.42 -19.09
C SER A 134 -10.82 -9.01 -18.92
N GLY A 135 -10.80 -8.52 -17.68
CA GLY A 135 -9.98 -7.38 -17.31
C GLY A 135 -8.50 -7.75 -17.22
N ALA A 136 -7.62 -6.75 -17.24
CA ALA A 136 -6.19 -6.93 -17.05
C ALA A 136 -5.81 -6.94 -15.56
N ASP A 137 -4.68 -7.58 -15.26
CA ASP A 137 -4.10 -7.62 -13.92
C ASP A 137 -3.54 -6.25 -13.51
N GLY A 138 -3.57 -5.98 -12.19
CA GLY A 138 -2.89 -4.84 -11.58
C GLY A 138 -1.39 -5.09 -11.42
N GLY A 139 -0.60 -4.02 -11.54
CA GLY A 139 0.85 -4.05 -11.29
C GLY A 139 1.20 -4.13 -9.81
N ALA A 140 2.37 -4.67 -9.50
CA ALA A 140 2.93 -4.68 -8.15
C ALA A 140 3.48 -3.30 -7.74
N THR A 141 3.43 -3.00 -6.44
CA THR A 141 4.05 -1.82 -5.84
C THR A 141 5.24 -2.26 -4.99
N SER A 142 6.41 -1.65 -5.17
CA SER A 142 7.65 -2.09 -4.51
C SER A 142 8.46 -0.95 -3.87
N PHE A 143 9.18 -1.31 -2.81
CA PHE A 143 10.21 -0.49 -2.17
C PHE A 143 11.58 -1.09 -2.51
N ALA A 144 12.29 -0.42 -3.42
CA ALA A 144 13.48 -0.92 -4.09
C ALA A 144 13.27 -2.36 -4.61
N SER A 145 14.30 -3.20 -4.54
CA SER A 145 14.24 -4.64 -4.74
C SER A 145 13.97 -5.42 -3.43
N LEU A 146 13.71 -4.72 -2.33
CA LEU A 146 13.62 -5.32 -0.99
C LEU A 146 12.25 -5.92 -0.72
N PHE A 147 11.19 -5.17 -1.05
CA PHE A 147 9.81 -5.55 -0.74
C PHE A 147 8.87 -5.23 -1.90
N SER A 148 7.91 -6.12 -2.14
CA SER A 148 6.94 -5.98 -3.22
C SER A 148 5.57 -6.47 -2.79
N ALA A 149 4.56 -5.61 -2.95
CA ALA A 149 3.15 -5.92 -2.77
C ALA A 149 2.52 -6.28 -4.14
N PRO A 150 2.11 -7.54 -4.35
CA PRO A 150 1.54 -7.96 -5.62
C PRO A 150 0.20 -7.28 -5.94
N GLY A 151 -0.04 -7.01 -7.23
CA GLY A 151 -1.33 -6.52 -7.70
C GLY A 151 -2.41 -7.61 -7.75
N GLY A 152 -3.67 -7.18 -7.85
CA GLY A 152 -4.83 -8.05 -8.01
C GLY A 152 -5.01 -8.54 -9.45
N LYS A 153 -5.75 -9.63 -9.62
CA LYS A 153 -6.08 -10.19 -10.94
C LYS A 153 -7.28 -9.50 -11.57
N GLY A 154 -7.32 -9.43 -12.89
CA GLY A 154 -8.50 -8.96 -13.61
C GLY A 154 -9.71 -9.89 -13.44
N GLY A 155 -10.92 -9.36 -13.62
CA GLY A 155 -12.14 -10.18 -13.69
C GLY A 155 -12.07 -11.14 -14.89
N VAL A 156 -12.38 -12.41 -14.68
CA VAL A 156 -12.07 -13.50 -15.63
C VAL A 156 -13.29 -13.93 -16.41
N LYS A 157 -13.22 -13.91 -17.74
CA LYS A 157 -14.16 -14.64 -18.61
C LYS A 157 -13.68 -16.08 -18.77
N SER A 158 -14.13 -16.95 -17.87
CA SER A 158 -13.80 -18.39 -17.88
C SER A 158 -14.50 -19.15 -19.02
N GLY A 159 -15.61 -18.63 -19.54
CA GLY A 159 -16.37 -19.22 -20.63
C GLY A 159 -17.34 -18.21 -21.24
N VAL A 160 -18.11 -18.64 -22.24
CA VAL A 160 -19.07 -17.76 -22.93
C VAL A 160 -20.12 -17.17 -21.97
N SER A 161 -20.57 -17.96 -21.00
CA SER A 161 -21.61 -17.57 -20.03
C SER A 161 -21.16 -17.65 -18.56
N ASN A 162 -19.85 -17.64 -18.30
CA ASN A 162 -19.31 -17.73 -16.95
C ASN A 162 -18.17 -16.73 -16.76
N THR A 163 -18.38 -15.78 -15.84
CA THR A 163 -17.40 -14.76 -15.49
C THR A 163 -17.09 -14.80 -14.00
N ALA A 164 -15.87 -15.21 -13.67
CA ALA A 164 -15.39 -15.35 -12.30
C ALA A 164 -14.66 -14.07 -11.84
N GLY A 165 -14.84 -13.71 -10.57
CA GLY A 165 -14.17 -12.60 -9.93
C GLY A 165 -12.65 -12.73 -9.98
N GLY A 166 -11.96 -11.61 -10.18
CA GLY A 166 -10.51 -11.56 -10.11
C GLY A 166 -10.02 -11.88 -8.70
N ALA A 167 -9.04 -12.77 -8.61
CA ALA A 167 -8.36 -13.04 -7.34
C ALA A 167 -7.66 -11.78 -6.80
N GLY A 168 -7.69 -11.58 -5.48
CA GLY A 168 -6.88 -10.55 -4.85
C GLY A 168 -5.38 -10.86 -4.93
N GLY A 169 -4.54 -9.84 -4.83
CA GLY A 169 -3.11 -10.01 -4.68
C GLY A 169 -2.80 -10.79 -3.42
N THR A 170 -1.84 -11.73 -3.49
CA THR A 170 -1.44 -12.56 -2.36
C THR A 170 -0.13 -12.04 -1.76
N ALA A 171 -0.14 -11.62 -0.50
CA ALA A 171 1.04 -11.12 0.20
C ALA A 171 1.91 -12.29 0.70
N ALA A 172 3.02 -12.57 0.00
CA ALA A 172 3.96 -13.63 0.37
C ALA A 172 5.11 -13.16 1.30
N THR A 173 5.38 -11.85 1.34
CA THR A 173 6.50 -11.25 2.07
C THR A 173 6.03 -10.12 3.00
N GLY A 174 6.94 -9.62 3.83
CA GLY A 174 6.71 -8.54 4.78
C GLY A 174 6.36 -9.03 6.19
N ASP A 175 6.33 -8.09 7.14
CA ASP A 175 6.09 -8.38 8.56
C ASP A 175 4.59 -8.54 8.82
N ILE A 176 3.79 -7.65 8.23
CA ILE A 176 2.32 -7.77 8.18
C ILE A 176 1.91 -8.01 6.74
N ARG A 177 1.08 -9.03 6.53
CA ARG A 177 0.65 -9.52 5.20
C ARG A 177 -0.87 -9.49 5.12
N ILE A 178 -1.38 -8.71 4.19
CA ILE A 178 -2.82 -8.52 3.99
C ILE A 178 -3.11 -8.81 2.52
N ASN A 179 -3.84 -9.90 2.26
CA ASN A 179 -4.27 -10.22 0.90
C ASN A 179 -5.32 -9.19 0.43
N GLY A 180 -5.31 -8.92 -0.87
CA GLY A 180 -6.37 -8.10 -1.48
C GLY A 180 -7.71 -8.83 -1.46
N GLY A 181 -8.80 -8.08 -1.40
CA GLY A 181 -10.15 -8.63 -1.60
C GLY A 181 -10.33 -9.16 -3.02
N THR A 182 -11.10 -10.24 -3.17
CA THR A 182 -11.48 -10.76 -4.48
C THR A 182 -12.57 -9.90 -5.11
N GLY A 183 -12.60 -9.84 -6.44
CA GLY A 183 -13.77 -9.37 -7.17
C GLY A 183 -14.93 -10.36 -7.01
N SER A 184 -16.15 -9.89 -7.23
CA SER A 184 -17.34 -10.76 -7.33
C SER A 184 -17.48 -11.31 -8.74
N ASP A 185 -18.10 -12.48 -8.85
CA ASP A 185 -18.49 -13.07 -10.13
C ASP A 185 -19.51 -12.18 -10.85
N GLY A 186 -19.46 -12.16 -12.18
CA GLY A 186 -20.39 -11.37 -12.99
C GLY A 186 -21.62 -12.17 -13.39
N GLN A 187 -21.40 -13.42 -13.80
CA GLN A 187 -22.39 -14.26 -14.45
C GLN A 187 -22.12 -15.75 -14.22
N THR A 188 -23.19 -16.51 -14.04
CA THR A 188 -23.18 -17.98 -14.16
C THR A 188 -24.36 -18.45 -15.01
N GLY A 189 -24.07 -19.07 -16.15
CA GLY A 189 -25.10 -19.42 -17.13
C GLY A 189 -25.92 -18.20 -17.54
N SER A 190 -27.24 -18.26 -17.32
CA SER A 190 -28.19 -17.17 -17.59
C SER A 190 -28.43 -16.23 -16.40
N SER A 191 -27.72 -16.42 -15.27
CA SER A 191 -27.91 -15.65 -14.04
C SER A 191 -26.88 -14.55 -13.87
N LEU A 192 -27.34 -13.35 -13.49
CA LEU A 192 -26.51 -12.21 -13.12
C LEU A 192 -26.10 -12.30 -11.64
N LEU A 193 -24.81 -12.15 -11.35
CA LEU A 193 -24.24 -12.16 -9.99
C LEU A 193 -23.69 -10.79 -9.55
N THR A 194 -23.54 -9.85 -10.49
CA THR A 194 -23.00 -8.48 -10.32
C THR A 194 -21.52 -8.43 -9.93
N GLY A 195 -20.66 -8.24 -10.93
CA GLY A 195 -19.21 -8.24 -10.78
C GLY A 195 -18.62 -7.00 -10.09
N ASN A 196 -18.80 -6.85 -8.79
CA ASN A 196 -18.16 -5.76 -8.03
C ASN A 196 -16.65 -6.01 -7.85
N GLY A 197 -15.83 -4.96 -7.96
CA GLY A 197 -14.40 -5.02 -7.73
C GLY A 197 -14.05 -5.24 -6.25
N GLY A 198 -12.94 -5.92 -6.01
CA GLY A 198 -12.45 -6.25 -4.68
C GLY A 198 -12.02 -5.01 -3.88
N ALA A 199 -12.25 -5.05 -2.57
CA ALA A 199 -11.78 -4.03 -1.64
C ALA A 199 -10.27 -4.19 -1.33
N SER A 200 -9.55 -3.08 -1.29
CA SER A 200 -8.18 -3.04 -0.79
C SER A 200 -8.15 -2.66 0.70
N TYR A 201 -6.95 -2.65 1.29
CA TYR A 201 -6.72 -2.12 2.63
C TYR A 201 -7.27 -0.70 2.85
N PHE A 202 -7.36 0.11 1.78
CA PHE A 202 -7.80 1.51 1.87
C PHE A 202 -9.29 1.71 1.62
N GLY A 203 -10.02 0.71 1.10
CA GLY A 203 -11.45 0.86 0.85
C GLY A 203 -12.00 -0.02 -0.26
N GLY A 204 -13.29 0.16 -0.55
CA GLY A 204 -14.04 -0.64 -1.53
C GLY A 204 -13.59 -0.49 -2.98
N GLY A 205 -13.87 -1.51 -3.79
CA GLY A 205 -13.68 -1.49 -5.24
C GLY A 205 -14.82 -0.82 -5.99
N GLY A 206 -14.64 -0.71 -7.31
CA GLY A 206 -15.67 -0.19 -8.21
C GLY A 206 -16.84 -1.16 -8.30
N ARG A 207 -18.08 -0.66 -8.20
CA ARG A 207 -19.26 -1.52 -8.40
C ARG A 207 -19.42 -1.94 -9.87
N ALA A 208 -20.17 -3.01 -10.08
CA ALA A 208 -20.67 -3.35 -11.40
C ALA A 208 -21.58 -2.22 -11.97
N GLY A 209 -21.60 -2.05 -13.29
CA GLY A 209 -22.40 -1.00 -13.91
C GLY A 209 -23.04 -1.41 -15.23
N SER A 210 -24.25 -0.89 -15.45
CA SER A 210 -25.00 -1.09 -16.69
C SER A 210 -24.25 -0.39 -17.81
N GLN A 211 -23.89 -1.13 -18.86
CA GLN A 211 -23.20 -0.64 -20.06
C GLN A 211 -21.78 -0.08 -19.83
N ALA A 212 -21.32 0.02 -18.58
CA ALA A 212 -19.93 0.31 -18.23
C ALA A 212 -19.67 -0.06 -16.77
N GLY A 213 -18.59 -0.76 -16.49
CA GLY A 213 -18.13 -1.00 -15.13
C GLY A 213 -17.54 0.28 -14.50
N ILE A 214 -17.62 0.39 -13.17
CA ILE A 214 -17.06 1.55 -12.46
C ILE A 214 -15.62 1.26 -12.05
N ALA A 215 -14.73 2.24 -12.23
CA ALA A 215 -13.34 2.12 -11.83
C ALA A 215 -13.19 2.02 -10.31
N GLY A 216 -12.12 1.34 -9.86
CA GLY A 216 -11.72 1.34 -8.44
C GLY A 216 -11.35 2.74 -7.96
N ALA A 217 -11.80 3.11 -6.77
CA ALA A 217 -11.60 4.46 -6.21
C ALA A 217 -10.52 4.50 -5.11
N ALA A 218 -10.45 3.48 -4.26
CA ALA A 218 -9.42 3.39 -3.23
C ALA A 218 -8.11 2.84 -3.82
N PRO A 219 -6.92 3.29 -3.39
CA PRO A 219 -5.66 2.76 -3.89
C PRO A 219 -5.59 1.24 -3.83
N GLY A 220 -5.24 0.61 -4.94
CA GLY A 220 -5.18 -0.85 -5.07
C GLY A 220 -6.52 -1.58 -5.15
N SER A 221 -7.67 -0.89 -5.09
CA SER A 221 -8.98 -1.54 -5.21
C SER A 221 -9.28 -2.00 -6.64
N GLY A 222 -10.06 -3.06 -6.80
CA GLY A 222 -10.42 -3.62 -8.11
C GLY A 222 -11.51 -2.82 -8.84
N GLY A 223 -11.55 -2.91 -10.17
CA GLY A 223 -12.60 -2.34 -11.00
C GLY A 223 -13.84 -3.24 -11.09
N GLY A 224 -15.02 -2.65 -11.26
CA GLY A 224 -16.28 -3.40 -11.42
C GLY A 224 -16.50 -3.86 -12.87
N GLY A 225 -17.26 -4.93 -13.06
CA GLY A 225 -17.62 -5.45 -14.37
C GLY A 225 -18.76 -4.66 -15.03
N ALA A 226 -18.80 -4.70 -16.36
CA ALA A 226 -19.94 -4.18 -17.12
C ALA A 226 -21.07 -5.22 -17.21
N TYR A 227 -22.32 -4.80 -17.33
CA TYR A 227 -23.42 -5.69 -17.69
C TYR A 227 -24.39 -5.04 -18.69
N ASP A 228 -25.04 -5.86 -19.50
CA ASP A 228 -26.07 -5.45 -20.46
C ASP A 228 -27.26 -6.42 -20.45
N LEU A 229 -28.33 -6.03 -19.76
CA LEU A 229 -29.57 -6.80 -19.71
C LEU A 229 -30.48 -6.55 -20.92
N GLY A 230 -30.15 -5.57 -21.76
CA GLY A 230 -30.85 -5.30 -23.01
C GLY A 230 -30.37 -6.17 -24.17
N PHE A 231 -29.25 -6.88 -23.99
CA PHE A 231 -28.62 -7.73 -24.99
C PHE A 231 -28.44 -7.00 -26.33
N THR A 232 -27.84 -5.82 -26.27
CA THR A 232 -27.72 -4.89 -27.40
C THR A 232 -26.66 -5.32 -28.42
N GLY A 233 -25.84 -6.32 -28.11
CA GLY A 233 -24.67 -6.70 -28.92
C GLY A 233 -23.51 -5.70 -28.86
N THR A 234 -23.63 -4.63 -28.07
CA THR A 234 -22.60 -3.59 -27.93
C THR A 234 -21.47 -4.08 -27.04
N ALA A 235 -20.23 -3.74 -27.42
CA ALA A 235 -19.05 -4.03 -26.60
C ALA A 235 -18.92 -2.96 -25.49
N PHE A 236 -19.26 -3.36 -24.26
CA PHE A 236 -19.15 -2.50 -23.09
C PHE A 236 -17.91 -2.79 -22.26
N THR A 237 -17.38 -1.75 -21.62
CA THR A 237 -16.08 -1.79 -20.96
C THR A 237 -16.22 -1.95 -19.46
N GLY A 238 -15.50 -2.89 -18.87
CA GLY A 238 -15.34 -2.99 -17.42
C GLY A 238 -14.61 -1.77 -16.84
N GLY A 239 -14.69 -1.59 -15.53
CA GLY A 239 -13.97 -0.53 -14.82
C GLY A 239 -12.49 -0.86 -14.68
N ASP A 240 -11.63 0.16 -14.80
CA ASP A 240 -10.21 0.03 -14.47
C ASP A 240 -10.02 -0.23 -12.97
N GLY A 241 -9.03 -1.04 -12.62
CA GLY A 241 -8.54 -1.14 -11.24
C GLY A 241 -7.83 0.15 -10.81
N ALA A 242 -7.80 0.42 -9.51
CA ALA A 242 -7.08 1.56 -8.98
C ALA A 242 -5.57 1.32 -8.95
N THR A 243 -4.79 2.38 -9.18
CA THR A 243 -3.33 2.38 -9.00
C THR A 243 -2.98 2.09 -7.54
N GLY A 244 -1.84 1.41 -7.32
CA GLY A 244 -1.32 1.12 -5.98
C GLY A 244 -0.84 2.38 -5.24
N MET A 245 -0.22 2.18 -4.07
CA MET A 245 0.36 3.27 -3.28
C MET A 245 1.46 2.77 -2.37
N ALA A 246 2.46 3.61 -2.11
CA ALA A 246 3.44 3.41 -1.03
C ALA A 246 3.37 4.55 -0.01
N ILE A 247 3.52 4.24 1.28
CA ILE A 247 3.63 5.20 2.37
C ILE A 247 4.88 4.87 3.16
N VAL A 248 5.73 5.86 3.42
CA VAL A 248 6.94 5.73 4.23
C VAL A 248 6.84 6.63 5.45
N GLU A 249 6.86 6.03 6.64
CA GLU A 249 6.88 6.72 7.93
C GLU A 249 8.29 6.56 8.53
N GLU A 250 8.97 7.67 8.80
CA GLU A 250 10.37 7.65 9.25
C GLU A 250 10.50 7.77 10.77
N PHE A 251 11.48 7.06 11.31
CA PHE A 251 11.81 7.04 12.73
C PHE A 251 13.32 7.28 12.92
N ALA A 252 13.65 8.14 13.89
CA ALA A 252 15.01 8.25 14.42
C ALA A 252 15.22 7.14 15.44
#